data_AF-A0A3R7DCQ5-F1
#
_entry.id   AF-A0A3R7DCQ5-F1
#
_cell.length_a   1.000
_cell.length_b   1.000
_cell.length_c   1.000
_cell.angle_alpha   90.00
_cell.angle_beta   90.00
_cell.angle_gamma   90.00
#
_symmetry.space_group_name_H-M   'P 1'
#
loop_
_entity.id
_entity.type
_entity.pdbx_description
1 polymer ?
#
loop_
_entity_poly.entity_id
_entity_poly.type
_entity_poly.pdbx_seq_one_letter_code
_entity_poly.pdbx_strand_id
1 'polypeptide(L)'
;MSNVPSESSKNGSDTVDTALEALSHVHRFQLLQSLCEEDPQEAVIASVTDSVERGRDVKSVQIELYHLHLPKLEEAGFIEWEREHDQVSKGPNFDTIEKLLERLSEGRNRELLFN
;
A
#
# COMPACT_ATOMS: atom_id res chain seq x y z
N MET A 1 3.95 46.77 5.50
CA MET A 1 4.13 45.82 4.39
C MET A 1 4.86 44.61 4.96
N SER A 2 4.13 43.58 5.39
CA SER A 2 4.70 42.33 5.88
C SER A 2 4.33 41.25 4.89
N ASN A 3 5.33 40.74 4.17
CA ASN A 3 5.18 39.71 3.17
C ASN A 3 5.10 38.35 3.88
N VAL A 4 3.92 37.73 3.88
CA VAL A 4 3.76 36.34 4.31
C VAL A 4 4.39 35.44 3.22
N PRO A 5 5.26 34.48 3.55
CA PRO A 5 5.78 33.54 2.56
C PRO A 5 4.67 32.55 2.16
N SER A 6 4.41 32.47 0.86
CA SER A 6 3.43 31.56 0.25
C SER A 6 3.77 30.08 0.51
N GLU A 7 2.88 29.36 1.18
CA GLU A 7 2.97 27.90 1.44
C GLU A 7 2.54 27.02 0.26
N SER A 8 2.53 27.53 -0.98
CA SER A 8 1.86 26.84 -2.10
C SER A 8 2.76 25.89 -2.92
N SER A 9 3.96 25.56 -2.44
CA SER A 9 4.95 24.74 -3.17
C SER A 9 5.42 23.49 -2.41
N LYS A 10 4.59 22.93 -1.53
CA LYS A 10 4.89 21.70 -0.76
C LYS A 10 4.10 20.46 -1.20
N ASN A 11 2.87 20.61 -1.67
CA ASN A 11 1.97 19.47 -1.94
C ASN A 11 2.51 18.39 -2.90
N GLY A 12 3.27 18.76 -3.94
CA GLY A 12 3.75 17.80 -4.94
C GLY A 12 4.87 16.88 -4.44
N SER A 13 5.84 17.42 -3.67
CA SER A 13 6.92 16.62 -3.08
C SER A 13 6.38 15.74 -1.97
N ASP A 14 5.55 16.30 -1.09
CA ASP A 14 5.01 15.59 0.08
C ASP A 14 4.14 14.39 -0.35
N THR A 15 3.39 14.50 -1.45
CA THR A 15 2.61 13.38 -2.01
C THR A 15 3.51 12.27 -2.56
N VAL A 16 4.57 12.63 -3.27
CA VAL A 16 5.54 11.66 -3.81
C VAL A 16 6.32 10.99 -2.70
N ASP A 17 6.78 11.76 -1.70
CA ASP A 17 7.51 11.24 -0.54
C ASP A 17 6.62 10.29 0.29
N THR A 18 5.34 10.63 0.46
CA THR A 18 4.33 9.76 1.12
C THR A 18 4.08 8.49 0.33
N ALA A 19 3.93 8.58 -1.00
CA ALA A 19 3.78 7.43 -1.87
C ALA A 19 5.03 6.53 -1.84
N LEU A 20 6.23 7.12 -1.89
CA LEU A 20 7.49 6.39 -1.85
C LEU A 20 7.66 5.68 -0.49
N GLU A 21 7.36 6.38 0.61
CA GLU A 21 7.36 5.81 1.95
C GLU A 21 6.37 4.64 2.03
N ALA A 22 5.12 4.81 1.58
CA ALA A 22 4.14 3.72 1.57
C ALA A 22 4.58 2.51 0.74
N LEU A 23 5.17 2.74 -0.44
CA LEU A 23 5.59 1.68 -1.37
C LEU A 23 6.95 1.06 -1.02
N SER A 24 7.74 1.69 -0.15
CA SER A 24 9.09 1.21 0.25
C SER A 24 9.07 -0.16 0.96
N HIS A 25 7.92 -0.59 1.48
CA HIS A 25 7.79 -1.86 2.19
C HIS A 25 7.08 -2.88 1.31
N VAL A 26 7.72 -4.04 1.09
CA VAL A 26 7.22 -5.10 0.21
C VAL A 26 5.77 -5.50 0.53
N HIS A 27 5.42 -5.61 1.82
CA HIS A 27 4.07 -5.98 2.25
C HIS A 27 3.02 -4.90 1.93
N ARG A 28 3.37 -3.61 2.06
CA ARG A 28 2.45 -2.51 1.71
C ARG A 28 2.21 -2.47 0.21
N PHE A 29 3.27 -2.67 -0.57
CA PHE A 29 3.19 -2.70 -2.02
C PHE A 29 2.40 -3.90 -2.56
N GLN A 30 2.59 -5.08 -1.98
CA GLN A 30 1.80 -6.28 -2.32
C GLN A 30 0.32 -6.08 -2.02
N LEU A 31 -0.02 -5.57 -0.83
CA LEU A 31 -1.41 -5.30 -0.47
C LEU A 31 -2.05 -4.29 -1.43
N LEU A 32 -1.37 -3.17 -1.72
CA LEU A 32 -1.86 -2.15 -2.64
C LEU A 32 -1.98 -2.66 -4.08
N GLN A 33 -1.06 -3.54 -4.51
CA GLN A 33 -1.14 -4.19 -5.81
C GLN A 33 -2.34 -5.14 -5.88
N SER A 34 -2.51 -6.02 -4.89
CA SER A 34 -3.65 -6.94 -4.89
C SER A 34 -4.97 -6.18 -4.82
N LEU A 35 -5.06 -5.06 -4.11
CA LEU A 35 -6.22 -4.15 -4.14
C LEU A 35 -6.48 -3.53 -5.53
N CYS A 36 -5.48 -3.50 -6.40
CA CYS A 36 -5.60 -3.02 -7.77
C CYS A 36 -6.10 -4.10 -8.73
N GLU A 37 -5.77 -5.37 -8.46
CA GLU A 37 -5.98 -6.52 -9.35
C GLU A 37 -7.16 -7.42 -8.94
N GLU A 38 -7.49 -7.48 -7.63
CA GLU A 38 -8.40 -8.45 -7.02
C GLU A 38 -9.53 -7.78 -6.22
N ASP A 39 -10.45 -8.61 -5.71
CA ASP A 39 -11.39 -8.17 -4.69
C ASP A 39 -10.63 -7.75 -3.42
N PRO A 40 -11.05 -6.68 -2.72
CA PRO A 40 -10.29 -6.17 -1.60
C PRO A 40 -10.05 -7.13 -0.44
N GLN A 41 -10.91 -8.13 -0.22
CA GLN A 41 -10.69 -9.15 0.81
C GLN A 41 -9.62 -10.17 0.39
N GLU A 42 -9.60 -10.54 -0.89
CA GLU A 42 -8.58 -11.45 -1.44
C GLU A 42 -7.18 -10.81 -1.35
N ALA A 43 -7.09 -9.48 -1.49
CA ALA A 43 -5.83 -8.76 -1.36
C ALA A 43 -5.13 -8.92 0.00
N VAL A 44 -5.91 -8.90 1.08
CA VAL A 44 -5.40 -9.12 2.45
C VAL A 44 -4.93 -10.57 2.61
N ILE A 45 -5.73 -11.53 2.13
CA ILE A 45 -5.42 -12.96 2.20
C ILE A 45 -4.16 -13.30 1.40
N ALA A 46 -4.04 -12.77 0.19
CA ALA A 46 -2.88 -12.96 -0.68
C ALA A 46 -1.60 -12.45 -0.02
N SER A 47 -1.62 -11.25 0.57
CA SER A 47 -0.46 -10.66 1.27
C SER A 47 0.01 -11.51 2.45
N VAL A 48 -0.94 -12.03 3.25
CA VAL A 48 -0.62 -12.90 4.39
C VAL A 48 -0.07 -14.25 3.90
N THR A 49 -0.71 -14.87 2.90
CA THR A 49 -0.33 -16.17 2.36
C THR A 49 1.10 -16.15 1.79
N ASP A 50 1.40 -15.17 0.95
CA ASP A 50 2.69 -14.99 0.31
C ASP A 50 3.83 -14.73 1.34
N SER A 51 3.51 -14.11 2.48
CA SER A 51 4.46 -13.94 3.60
C SER A 51 4.73 -15.26 4.33
N VAL A 52 3.70 -16.08 4.50
CA VAL A 52 3.77 -17.38 5.19
C VAL A 52 4.51 -18.40 4.33
N GLU A 53 4.29 -18.40 3.02
CA GLU A 53 5.02 -19.24 2.06
C GLU A 53 6.53 -18.97 2.07
N ARG A 54 6.94 -17.72 2.38
CA ARG A 54 8.35 -17.36 2.62
C ARG A 54 8.86 -17.73 4.02
N GLY A 55 8.12 -18.54 4.77
CA GLY A 55 8.53 -19.10 6.05
C GLY A 55 8.30 -18.18 7.25
N ARG A 56 7.51 -17.11 7.12
CA ARG A 56 7.14 -16.26 8.25
C ARG A 56 6.00 -16.89 9.05
N ASP A 57 6.02 -16.68 10.36
CA ASP A 57 4.94 -17.09 11.26
C ASP A 57 3.66 -16.29 10.98
N VAL A 58 2.54 -17.00 10.78
CA VAL A 58 1.23 -16.42 10.44
C VAL A 58 0.82 -15.32 11.42
N LYS A 59 0.98 -15.60 12.73
CA LYS A 59 0.55 -14.67 13.78
C LYS A 59 1.39 -13.39 13.77
N SER A 60 2.68 -13.53 13.53
CA SER A 60 3.62 -12.39 13.42
C SER A 60 3.29 -11.53 12.20
N VAL A 61 2.99 -12.15 11.04
CA VAL A 61 2.57 -11.43 9.83
C VAL A 61 1.27 -10.67 10.05
N GLN A 62 0.27 -11.30 10.68
CA GLN A 62 -1.00 -10.63 11.00
C GLN A 62 -0.79 -9.43 11.95
N ILE A 63 0.02 -9.58 12.99
CA ILE A 63 0.33 -8.49 13.93
C ILE A 63 0.98 -7.31 13.17
N GLU A 64 1.96 -7.57 12.31
CA GLU A 64 2.59 -6.51 11.51
C GLU A 64 1.59 -5.84 10.55
N LEU A 65 0.76 -6.63 9.86
CA LEU A 65 -0.25 -6.11 8.96
C LEU A 65 -1.20 -5.14 9.69
N TYR A 66 -1.80 -5.59 10.79
CA TYR A 66 -2.81 -4.84 11.54
C TYR A 66 -2.25 -3.64 12.30
N HIS A 67 -1.04 -3.75 12.86
CA HIS A 67 -0.49 -2.73 13.74
C HIS A 67 0.53 -1.81 13.06
N LEU A 68 1.11 -2.21 11.92
CA LEU A 68 2.14 -1.42 11.23
C LEU A 68 1.72 -1.00 9.83
N HIS A 69 1.09 -1.88 9.05
CA HIS A 69 0.84 -1.63 7.63
C HIS A 69 -0.48 -0.94 7.37
N LEU A 70 -1.60 -1.51 7.83
CA LEU A 70 -2.93 -0.95 7.60
C LEU A 70 -3.08 0.47 8.18
N PRO A 71 -2.64 0.78 9.41
CA PRO A 71 -2.72 2.15 9.94
C PRO A 71 -1.97 3.18 9.10
N LYS A 72 -0.77 2.82 8.60
CA LYS A 72 0.04 3.73 7.78
C LYS A 72 -0.56 3.97 6.39
N LEU A 73 -1.16 2.95 5.80
CA LEU A 73 -1.82 3.07 4.50
C LEU A 73 -3.11 3.88 4.60
N GLU A 74 -3.85 3.72 5.71
CA GLU A 74 -5.04 4.52 6.01
C GLU A 74 -4.68 5.99 6.29
N GLU A 75 -3.62 6.25 7.07
CA GLU A 75 -3.12 7.61 7.33
C GLU A 75 -2.69 8.34 6.03
N ALA A 76 -2.10 7.61 5.09
CA ALA A 76 -1.77 8.13 3.76
C ALA A 76 -2.99 8.29 2.83
N GLY A 77 -4.17 7.80 3.24
CA GLY A 77 -5.40 7.82 2.45
C GLY A 77 -5.41 6.85 1.27
N PHE A 78 -4.47 5.89 1.23
CA PHE A 78 -4.43 4.89 0.16
C PHE A 78 -5.44 3.78 0.37
N ILE A 79 -5.82 3.49 1.62
CA ILE A 79 -6.89 2.53 1.92
C ILE A 79 -7.92 3.16 2.86
N GLU A 80 -9.10 2.58 2.86
CA GLU A 80 -10.02 2.66 4.01
C GLU A 80 -10.00 1.30 4.71
N TRP A 81 -9.95 1.30 6.04
CA TRP A 81 -9.88 0.07 6.81
C TRP A 81 -10.96 -0.01 7.89
N GLU A 82 -11.93 -0.89 7.66
CA GLU A 82 -13.00 -1.20 8.59
C GLU A 82 -12.55 -2.30 9.57
N ARG A 83 -12.02 -1.87 10.72
CA ARG A 83 -11.43 -2.74 11.76
C ARG A 83 -12.38 -3.79 12.35
N GLU A 84 -13.68 -3.53 12.36
CA GLU A 84 -14.67 -4.44 12.96
C GLU A 84 -14.90 -5.69 12.10
N HIS A 85 -14.85 -5.54 10.78
CA HIS A 85 -15.07 -6.62 9.81
C HIS A 85 -13.78 -7.04 9.09
N ASP A 86 -12.65 -6.44 9.44
CA ASP A 86 -11.36 -6.58 8.77
C ASP A 86 -11.42 -6.37 7.26
N GLN A 87 -12.21 -5.37 6.85
CA GLN A 87 -12.36 -5.05 5.44
C GLN A 87 -11.44 -3.90 5.09
N VAL A 88 -10.67 -4.08 4.03
CA VAL A 88 -9.84 -3.06 3.42
C VAL A 88 -10.45 -2.70 2.08
N SER A 89 -10.48 -1.42 1.72
CA SER A 89 -10.90 -0.95 0.39
C SER A 89 -9.98 0.15 -0.11
N LYS A 90 -10.07 0.50 -1.40
CA LYS A 90 -9.34 1.62 -1.99
C LYS A 90 -9.75 2.93 -1.29
N GLY A 91 -8.77 3.68 -0.82
CA GLY A 91 -8.98 4.97 -0.17
C GLY A 91 -9.03 6.15 -1.15
N PRO A 92 -9.35 7.35 -0.66
CA PRO A 92 -9.55 8.54 -1.49
C PRO A 92 -8.31 8.99 -2.28
N ASN A 93 -7.11 8.60 -1.83
CA ASN A 93 -5.85 8.90 -2.51
C ASN A 93 -5.34 7.74 -3.37
N PHE A 94 -6.09 6.64 -3.53
CA PHE A 94 -5.58 5.45 -4.24
C PHE A 94 -5.16 5.75 -5.69
N ASP A 95 -5.94 6.56 -6.42
CA ASP A 95 -5.65 6.96 -7.80
C ASP A 95 -4.28 7.63 -7.97
N THR A 96 -3.72 8.20 -6.90
CA THR A 96 -2.40 8.85 -6.93
C THR A 96 -1.26 7.86 -7.10
N ILE A 97 -1.45 6.62 -6.62
CA ILE A 97 -0.46 5.55 -6.67
C ILE A 97 -0.81 4.48 -7.71
N GLU A 98 -2.06 4.39 -8.16
CA GLU A 98 -2.56 3.35 -9.07
C GLU A 98 -1.69 3.21 -10.33
N LYS A 99 -1.42 4.31 -11.04
CA LYS A 99 -0.54 4.31 -12.23
C LYS A 99 0.90 3.88 -11.93
N LEU A 100 1.38 4.14 -10.72
CA LEU A 100 2.71 3.71 -10.32
C LEU A 100 2.72 2.21 -10.01
N LEU A 101 1.67 1.69 -9.35
CA LEU A 101 1.48 0.27 -9.09
C LEU A 101 1.42 -0.54 -10.39
N GLU A 102 0.62 -0.09 -11.37
CA GLU A 102 0.53 -0.69 -12.71
C GLU A 102 1.90 -0.80 -13.38
N ARG A 103 2.68 0.30 -13.38
CA ARG A 103 4.01 0.31 -14.00
C ARG A 103 5.02 -0.60 -13.29
N LEU A 104 4.89 -0.74 -11.97
CA LEU A 104 5.79 -1.59 -11.18
C LEU A 104 5.39 -3.08 -11.22
N SER A 105 4.11 -3.40 -11.45
CA SER A 105 3.65 -4.78 -11.64
C SER A 105 4.07 -5.33 -13.01
N GLU A 106 4.06 -4.50 -14.07
CA GLU A 106 4.58 -4.85 -15.41
C GLU A 106 6.04 -5.35 -15.37
N GLY A 107 6.86 -4.82 -14.47
CA GLY A 107 8.25 -5.24 -14.28
C GLY A 107 8.41 -6.55 -13.51
N ARG A 108 7.57 -6.78 -12.48
CA ARG A 108 7.64 -7.98 -11.62
C ARG A 108 7.03 -9.23 -12.24
N ASN A 109 6.07 -9.07 -13.16
CA ASN A 109 5.50 -10.20 -13.91
C ASN A 109 6.52 -10.86 -14.87
N ARG A 110 7.72 -10.29 -15.01
CA ARG A 110 8.79 -10.85 -15.85
C ARG A 110 9.67 -11.90 -15.15
N GLU A 111 9.52 -12.13 -13.83
CA GLU A 111 10.28 -13.15 -13.10
C GLU A 111 9.55 -14.50 -12.91
N LEU A 112 8.29 -14.63 -13.32
CA LEU A 112 7.53 -15.89 -13.21
C LEU A 112 7.68 -16.84 -14.42
N LEU A 113 8.64 -16.60 -15.32
CA LEU A 113 8.96 -17.49 -16.45
C LEU A 113 10.19 -18.39 -16.22
N PHE A 114 10.71 -18.47 -15.00
CA PHE A 114 11.74 -19.45 -14.65
C PHE A 114 11.48 -20.06 -13.28
N ASN A 115 10.56 -21.02 -13.22
CA ASN A 115 10.75 -22.23 -12.41
C ASN A 115 9.93 -23.40 -12.98
#